data_AF-A0A1G8FK78-F1
#
_entry.id   AF-A0A1G8FK78-F1
#
_cell.length_a   1.000
_cell.length_b   1.000
_cell.length_c   1.000
_cell.angle_alpha   90.00
_cell.angle_beta   90.00
_cell.angle_gamma   90.00
#
_symmetry.space_group_name_H-M   'P 1'
#
loop_
_entity.id
_entity.type
_entity.pdbx_description
1 polymer ?
#
loop_
_entity_poly.entity_id
_entity_poly.type
_entity_poly.pdbx_seq_one_letter_code
_entity_poly.pdbx_strand_id
1 'polypeptide(L)'
;MANGLYNKQNLGLYLRFFRENSFVPGCEKQIVLAKILGISQKRVSEIENGFVKDIRLELALNWCTATGWHEGREVVMCMYGVDPLALPPITPEFNQRYGDALLNLRKQLKDALAAVDDLMEIWNSRRPNRIPQTKDMLSEKKQIIDVKSAINTTLYAAEREFSFEIPEVVRVWTQNTLSDGMIMPLPEELQKRMGVTA
;
A
#
# COMPACT_ATOMS: atom_id res chain seq x y z
N MET A 1 2.81 -4.94 18.11
CA MET A 1 3.54 -6.00 17.40
C MET A 1 3.26 -5.80 15.92
N ALA A 2 4.29 -5.40 15.16
CA ALA A 2 4.20 -5.24 13.71
C ALA A 2 3.92 -6.61 13.06
N ASN A 3 3.14 -6.63 11.97
CA ASN A 3 2.78 -7.83 11.23
C ASN A 3 4.00 -8.73 10.97
N GLY A 4 4.14 -9.81 11.76
CA GLY A 4 5.28 -10.73 11.73
C GLY A 4 5.32 -11.68 10.53
N LEU A 5 4.48 -11.43 9.51
CA LEU A 5 4.37 -12.26 8.31
C LEU A 5 5.56 -12.06 7.36
N TYR A 6 6.12 -10.85 7.31
CA TYR A 6 7.25 -10.52 6.44
C TYR A 6 8.48 -10.12 7.25
N ASN A 7 9.60 -10.76 6.96
CA ASN A 7 10.89 -10.48 7.61
C ASN A 7 11.85 -9.80 6.61
N LYS A 8 12.46 -8.68 7.03
CA LYS A 8 13.48 -7.95 6.24
C LYS A 8 14.64 -8.83 5.79
N GLN A 9 15.01 -9.87 6.55
CA GLN A 9 16.06 -10.81 6.18
C GLN A 9 15.75 -11.55 4.86
N ASN A 10 14.47 -11.69 4.53
CA ASN A 10 14.02 -12.35 3.30
C ASN A 10 13.78 -11.37 2.15
N LEU A 11 14.05 -10.07 2.33
CA LEU A 11 13.76 -9.07 1.31
C LEU A 11 14.45 -9.37 -0.02
N GLY A 12 15.71 -9.83 0.00
CA GLY A 12 16.44 -10.23 -1.21
C GLY A 12 15.72 -11.31 -2.03
N LEU A 13 15.09 -12.27 -1.36
CA LEU A 13 14.31 -13.33 -2.00
C LEU A 13 13.06 -12.77 -2.69
N TYR A 14 12.33 -11.88 -2.02
CA TYR A 14 11.16 -11.22 -2.62
C TYR A 14 11.55 -10.34 -3.81
N LEU A 15 12.61 -9.53 -3.69
CA LEU A 15 13.09 -8.69 -4.79
C LEU A 15 13.53 -9.51 -6.00
N ARG A 16 14.18 -10.66 -5.76
CA ARG A 16 14.51 -11.63 -6.80
C ARG A 16 13.24 -12.17 -7.46
N PHE A 17 12.26 -12.61 -6.67
CA PHE A 17 10.98 -13.13 -7.18
C PHE A 17 10.27 -12.08 -8.04
N PHE A 18 10.22 -10.82 -7.61
CA PHE A 18 9.61 -9.73 -8.39
C PHE A 18 10.36 -9.43 -9.68
N ARG A 19 11.69 -9.55 -9.69
CA ARG A 19 12.48 -9.44 -10.93
C ARG A 19 12.13 -10.59 -11.87
N GLU A 20 12.27 -11.83 -11.41
CA GLU A 20 12.09 -13.02 -12.24
C GLU A 20 10.67 -13.15 -12.81
N ASN A 21 9.68 -12.60 -12.10
CA ASN A 21 8.27 -12.57 -12.50
C ASN A 21 7.81 -11.15 -12.84
N SER A 22 8.69 -10.31 -13.37
CA SER A 22 8.39 -8.90 -13.68
C SER A 22 7.18 -8.75 -14.61
N PHE A 23 6.27 -7.82 -14.28
CA PHE A 23 5.18 -7.40 -15.17
C PHE A 23 5.68 -6.45 -16.27
N VAL A 24 6.88 -5.90 -16.12
CA VAL A 24 7.54 -5.04 -17.12
C VAL A 24 8.51 -5.89 -17.96
N PRO A 25 8.34 -5.98 -19.29
CA PRO A 25 9.23 -6.75 -20.16
C PRO A 25 10.68 -6.25 -20.12
N GLY A 26 11.62 -7.18 -20.05
CA GLY A 26 13.06 -6.91 -20.01
C GLY A 26 13.62 -6.75 -18.59
N CYS A 27 12.80 -6.34 -17.62
CA CYS A 27 13.21 -6.20 -16.23
C CYS A 27 13.51 -7.54 -15.55
N GLU A 28 13.17 -8.68 -16.15
CA GLU A 28 13.63 -10.00 -15.69
C GLU A 28 15.15 -10.15 -15.73
N LYS A 29 15.86 -9.32 -16.49
CA LYS A 29 17.32 -9.36 -16.60
C LYS A 29 17.96 -8.43 -15.59
N GLN A 30 18.87 -8.96 -14.76
CA GLN A 30 19.58 -8.18 -13.74
C GLN A 30 20.28 -6.93 -14.31
N ILE A 31 20.85 -7.02 -15.52
CA ILE A 31 21.55 -5.89 -16.16
C ILE A 31 20.60 -4.74 -16.54
N VAL A 32 19.38 -5.06 -16.98
CA VAL A 32 18.36 -4.07 -17.34
C VAL A 32 17.87 -3.39 -16.07
N LEU A 33 17.51 -4.18 -15.06
CA LEU A 33 17.04 -3.66 -13.79
C LEU A 33 18.11 -2.81 -13.09
N ALA A 34 19.37 -3.24 -13.09
CA ALA A 34 20.49 -2.50 -12.55
C ALA A 34 20.60 -1.10 -13.17
N LYS A 35 20.46 -1.01 -14.51
CA LYS A 35 20.48 0.27 -15.23
C LYS A 35 19.32 1.18 -14.81
N ILE A 36 18.11 0.64 -14.68
CA ILE A 36 16.92 1.41 -14.25
C ILE A 36 17.10 1.93 -12.83
N LEU A 37 17.64 1.11 -11.93
CA LEU A 37 17.85 1.45 -10.53
C LEU A 37 19.11 2.30 -10.27
N GLY A 38 19.93 2.56 -11.29
CA GLY A 38 21.18 3.30 -11.14
C GLY A 38 22.23 2.59 -10.26
N ILE A 39 22.21 1.25 -10.22
CA ILE A 39 23.16 0.42 -9.46
C ILE A 39 23.88 -0.55 -10.38
N SER A 40 24.93 -1.22 -9.89
CA SER A 40 25.62 -2.24 -10.69
C SER A 40 24.86 -3.56 -10.72
N GLN A 41 25.02 -4.33 -11.80
CA GLN A 41 24.49 -5.70 -11.89
C GLN A 41 25.02 -6.59 -10.74
N LYS A 42 26.30 -6.40 -10.36
CA LYS A 42 26.87 -7.08 -9.20
C LYS A 42 26.08 -6.78 -7.93
N ARG A 43 25.68 -5.52 -7.72
CA ARG A 43 24.88 -5.11 -6.56
C ARG A 43 23.49 -5.73 -6.56
N VAL A 44 22.83 -5.82 -7.71
CA VAL A 44 21.56 -6.56 -7.87
C VAL A 44 21.73 -8.01 -7.41
N SER A 45 22.77 -8.70 -7.91
CA SER A 45 23.05 -10.09 -7.51
C SER A 45 23.36 -10.22 -6.02
N GLU A 46 24.15 -9.32 -5.44
CA GLU A 46 24.44 -9.33 -4.00
C GLU A 46 23.18 -9.20 -3.14
N ILE A 47 22.25 -8.33 -3.54
CA ILE A 47 20.96 -8.13 -2.88
C ILE A 47 20.11 -9.40 -2.96
N GLU A 48 19.96 -9.97 -4.15
CA GLU A 48 19.12 -11.15 -4.39
C GLU A 48 19.61 -12.40 -3.64
N ASN A 49 20.92 -12.50 -3.43
CA ASN A 49 21.54 -13.61 -2.69
C ASN A 49 21.69 -13.32 -1.19
N GLY A 50 21.16 -12.20 -0.69
CA GLY A 50 21.16 -11.87 0.74
C GLY A 50 22.53 -11.47 1.31
N PHE A 51 23.51 -11.16 0.45
CA PHE A 51 24.80 -10.63 0.89
C PHE A 51 24.70 -9.17 1.38
N VAL A 52 23.61 -8.48 1.03
CA VAL A 52 23.29 -7.13 1.49
C VAL A 52 22.19 -7.18 2.54
N LYS A 53 22.54 -6.89 3.80
CA LYS A 53 21.59 -6.95 4.92
C LYS A 53 20.73 -5.68 5.04
N ASP A 54 21.33 -4.51 4.80
CA ASP A 54 20.67 -3.21 4.97
C ASP A 54 20.31 -2.59 3.61
N ILE A 55 19.28 -3.15 2.99
CA ILE A 55 18.72 -2.57 1.76
C ILE A 55 17.95 -1.30 2.16
N ARG A 56 18.16 -0.20 1.45
CA ARG A 56 17.40 1.05 1.70
C ARG A 56 15.95 0.88 1.24
N LEU A 57 14.99 1.39 2.02
CA LEU A 57 13.56 1.34 1.69
C LEU A 57 13.29 1.86 0.27
N GLU A 58 13.86 3.02 -0.05
CA GLU A 58 13.73 3.65 -1.37
C GLU A 58 14.18 2.72 -2.50
N LEU A 59 15.32 2.04 -2.35
CA LEU A 59 15.81 1.10 -3.36
C LEU A 59 14.84 -0.07 -3.54
N ALA A 60 14.29 -0.61 -2.46
CA ALA A 60 13.31 -1.70 -2.52
C ALA A 60 11.99 -1.26 -3.18
N LEU A 61 11.50 -0.06 -2.88
CA LEU A 61 10.29 0.49 -3.50
C LEU A 61 10.49 0.80 -4.99
N ASN A 62 11.64 1.37 -5.36
CA ASN A 62 12.00 1.62 -6.76
C ASN A 62 12.15 0.32 -7.54
N TRP A 63 12.67 -0.74 -6.91
CA TRP A 63 12.73 -2.07 -7.50
C TRP A 63 11.34 -2.60 -7.85
N CYS A 64 10.40 -2.59 -6.91
CA CYS A 64 9.03 -3.02 -7.15
C CYS A 64 8.35 -2.16 -8.23
N THR A 65 8.60 -0.85 -8.25
CA THR A 65 8.09 0.05 -9.29
C THR A 65 8.65 -0.31 -10.66
N ALA A 66 9.97 -0.54 -10.76
CA ALA A 66 10.64 -0.90 -12.00
C ALA A 66 10.18 -2.26 -12.57
N THR A 67 9.78 -3.20 -11.71
CA THR A 67 9.26 -4.51 -12.11
C THR A 67 7.74 -4.56 -12.27
N GLY A 68 7.02 -3.45 -12.00
CA GLY A 68 5.55 -3.38 -12.06
C GLY A 68 4.84 -4.14 -10.93
N TRP A 69 5.54 -4.48 -9.85
CA TRP A 69 4.99 -5.21 -8.71
C TRP A 69 4.41 -4.27 -7.65
N HIS A 70 3.15 -3.87 -7.81
CA HIS A 70 2.46 -3.03 -6.80
C HIS A 70 2.32 -3.72 -5.46
N GLU A 71 1.88 -4.97 -5.46
CA GLU A 71 1.79 -5.81 -4.27
C GLU A 71 3.16 -5.96 -3.59
N GLY A 72 4.24 -5.98 -4.38
CA GLY A 72 5.61 -5.99 -3.86
C GLY A 72 5.93 -4.75 -3.02
N ARG A 73 5.41 -3.58 -3.39
CA ARG A 73 5.56 -2.34 -2.59
C ARG A 73 4.87 -2.49 -1.23
N GLU A 74 3.69 -3.11 -1.19
CA GLU A 74 2.98 -3.36 0.08
C GLU A 74 3.71 -4.35 0.98
N VAL A 75 4.32 -5.41 0.41
CA VAL A 75 5.22 -6.31 1.15
C VAL A 75 6.40 -5.53 1.76
N VAL A 76 7.05 -4.68 0.96
CA VAL A 76 8.16 -3.85 1.43
C VAL A 76 7.70 -2.90 2.55
N MET A 77 6.56 -2.23 2.40
CA MET A 77 6.02 -1.34 3.44
C MET A 77 5.72 -2.10 4.75
N CYS A 78 5.18 -3.32 4.66
CA CYS A 78 4.99 -4.20 5.82
C CYS A 78 6.32 -4.53 6.51
N MET A 79 7.34 -4.92 5.74
CA MET A 79 8.66 -5.27 6.29
C MET A 79 9.33 -4.09 7.01
N TYR A 80 9.17 -2.86 6.50
CA TYR A 80 9.78 -1.67 7.09
C TYR A 80 8.96 -1.00 8.18
N GLY A 81 7.69 -1.39 8.37
CA GLY A 81 6.83 -0.85 9.42
C GLY A 81 6.54 0.64 9.25
N VAL A 82 6.47 1.12 8.00
CA VAL A 82 6.32 2.55 7.68
C VAL A 82 4.87 3.01 7.84
N ASP A 83 3.91 2.16 7.45
CA ASP A 83 2.48 2.43 7.56
C ASP A 83 1.87 1.59 8.69
N PRO A 84 1.27 2.21 9.74
CA PRO A 84 0.61 1.47 10.81
C PRO A 84 -0.63 0.69 10.34
N LEU A 85 -1.14 0.99 9.15
CA LEU A 85 -2.25 0.29 8.47
C LEU A 85 -1.74 -0.58 7.31
N ALA A 86 -0.44 -0.91 7.29
CA ALA A 86 0.09 -1.84 6.30
C ALA A 86 -0.54 -3.22 6.48
N LEU A 87 -1.15 -3.72 5.40
CA LEU A 87 -1.75 -5.04 5.33
C LEU A 87 -0.95 -5.89 4.34
N PRO A 88 -0.87 -7.21 4.57
CA PRO A 88 -0.40 -8.12 3.54
C PRO A 88 -1.19 -7.94 2.25
N PRO A 89 -0.53 -7.79 1.09
CA PRO A 89 -1.22 -7.66 -0.18
C PRO A 89 -1.97 -8.94 -0.53
N ILE A 90 -3.03 -8.79 -1.33
CA ILE A 90 -3.69 -9.92 -1.99
C ILE A 90 -2.82 -10.36 -3.16
N THR A 91 -2.52 -11.65 -3.21
CA THR A 91 -1.76 -12.29 -4.28
C THR A 91 -2.38 -11.97 -5.67
N PRO A 92 -1.58 -11.51 -6.67
CA PRO A 92 -2.10 -11.02 -7.96
C PRO A 92 -2.99 -12.01 -8.73
N GLU A 93 -2.79 -13.30 -8.51
CA GLU A 93 -3.55 -14.40 -9.10
C GLU A 93 -5.04 -14.32 -8.78
N PHE A 94 -5.42 -13.68 -7.67
CA PHE A 94 -6.81 -13.45 -7.27
C PHE A 94 -7.40 -12.13 -7.80
N ASN A 95 -6.63 -11.32 -8.52
CA ASN A 95 -7.05 -9.99 -8.96
C ASN A 95 -6.65 -9.66 -10.41
N GLN A 96 -6.46 -10.68 -11.25
CA GLN A 96 -6.09 -10.49 -12.66
C GLN A 96 -7.21 -9.87 -13.49
N ARG A 97 -8.47 -10.03 -13.07
CA ARG A 97 -9.66 -9.53 -13.79
C ARG A 97 -10.28 -8.38 -13.01
N TYR A 98 -10.35 -7.23 -13.65
CA TYR A 98 -10.92 -6.02 -13.08
C TYR A 98 -12.39 -6.18 -12.68
N GLY A 99 -13.18 -6.91 -13.48
CA GLY A 99 -14.58 -7.22 -13.16
C GLY A 99 -14.74 -7.99 -11.83
N ASP A 100 -13.87 -8.96 -11.58
CA ASP A 100 -13.90 -9.75 -10.33
C ASP A 100 -13.44 -8.89 -9.14
N ALA A 101 -12.44 -8.02 -9.36
CA ALA A 101 -11.99 -7.06 -8.36
C ALA A 101 -13.10 -6.04 -8.01
N LEU A 102 -13.87 -5.56 -8.98
CA LEU A 102 -15.03 -4.68 -8.76
C LEU A 102 -16.14 -5.37 -7.97
N LEU A 103 -16.43 -6.65 -8.26
CA LEU A 103 -17.41 -7.42 -7.50
C LEU A 103 -16.98 -7.56 -6.03
N ASN A 104 -15.70 -7.84 -5.79
CA ASN A 104 -15.14 -7.88 -4.45
C ASN A 104 -15.23 -6.50 -3.77
N LEU A 105 -14.80 -5.43 -4.45
CA LEU A 105 -14.90 -4.06 -3.91
C LEU A 105 -16.34 -3.70 -3.53
N ARG A 106 -17.31 -4.00 -4.41
CA ARG A 106 -18.73 -3.78 -4.11
C ARG A 106 -19.18 -4.53 -2.86
N LYS A 107 -18.72 -5.77 -2.67
CA LYS A 107 -19.03 -6.55 -1.47
C LYS A 107 -18.41 -5.91 -0.22
N GLN A 108 -17.10 -5.61 -0.25
CA GLN A 108 -16.41 -5.00 0.90
C GLN A 108 -17.01 -3.64 1.27
N LEU A 109 -17.42 -2.82 0.30
CA LEU A 109 -18.10 -1.56 0.57
C LEU A 109 -19.45 -1.75 1.28
N LYS A 110 -20.23 -2.78 0.92
CA LYS A 110 -21.49 -3.10 1.60
C LYS A 110 -21.26 -3.58 3.02
N ASP A 111 -20.32 -4.50 3.20
CA ASP A 111 -19.98 -5.05 4.52
C ASP A 111 -19.41 -3.95 5.44
N ALA A 112 -18.61 -3.03 4.89
CA ALA A 112 -18.09 -1.88 5.63
C ALA A 112 -19.17 -0.84 5.98
N LEU A 113 -20.12 -0.57 5.08
CA LEU A 113 -21.24 0.33 5.39
C LEU A 113 -22.07 -0.20 6.55
N ALA A 114 -22.45 -1.49 6.50
CA ALA A 114 -23.16 -2.14 7.60
C ALA A 114 -22.36 -2.07 8.92
N ALA A 115 -21.05 -2.33 8.85
CA ALA A 115 -20.17 -2.22 10.00
C ALA A 115 -20.07 -0.79 10.57
N VAL A 116 -20.11 0.24 9.72
CA VAL A 116 -20.16 1.64 10.18
C VAL A 116 -21.48 1.94 10.89
N ASP A 117 -22.60 1.49 10.34
CA ASP A 117 -23.92 1.65 10.97
C ASP A 117 -23.96 0.97 12.34
N ASP A 118 -23.48 -0.27 12.44
CA ASP A 118 -23.38 -1.01 13.70
C ASP A 118 -22.48 -0.27 14.72
N LEU A 119 -21.34 0.27 14.29
CA LEU A 119 -20.45 1.04 15.16
C LEU A 119 -21.12 2.34 15.65
N MET A 120 -21.93 2.99 14.81
CA MET A 120 -22.70 4.18 15.20
C MET A 120 -23.77 3.82 16.23
N GLU A 121 -24.47 2.71 16.08
CA GLU A 121 -25.44 2.23 17.06
C GLU A 121 -24.76 1.88 18.40
N ILE A 122 -23.63 1.17 18.35
CA ILE A 122 -22.83 0.89 19.55
C ILE A 122 -22.31 2.20 20.16
N TRP A 123 -21.99 3.21 19.36
CA TRP A 123 -21.56 4.52 19.86
C TRP A 123 -22.69 5.25 20.58
N ASN A 124 -23.88 5.28 19.99
CA ASN A 124 -25.04 6.01 20.51
C ASN A 124 -25.71 5.31 21.69
N SER A 125 -25.61 3.99 21.80
CA SER A 125 -26.16 3.21 22.91
C SER A 125 -25.28 3.23 24.18
N ARG A 126 -24.17 3.98 24.19
CA ARG A 126 -23.29 4.10 25.36
C ARG A 126 -24.01 4.82 26.49
N ARG A 127 -24.04 4.18 27.67
CA ARG A 127 -24.41 4.87 28.91
C ARG A 127 -23.38 5.96 29.22
N PRO A 128 -23.81 7.14 29.74
CA PRO A 128 -22.87 8.11 30.31
C PRO A 128 -21.94 7.40 31.30
N ASN A 129 -20.63 7.61 31.16
CA ASN A 129 -19.55 7.02 31.97
C ASN A 129 -19.17 5.54 31.70
N ARG A 130 -19.68 4.88 30.65
CA ARG A 130 -19.19 3.55 30.25
C ARG A 130 -18.46 3.62 28.90
N ILE A 131 -17.15 3.42 28.93
CA ILE A 131 -16.34 3.22 27.72
C ILE A 131 -16.65 1.79 27.20
N PRO A 132 -17.20 1.62 25.99
CA PRO A 132 -17.38 0.27 25.44
C PRO A 132 -16.05 -0.40 25.18
N GLN A 133 -16.03 -1.72 25.32
CA GLN A 133 -14.81 -2.48 25.15
C GLN A 133 -14.43 -2.51 23.67
N THR A 134 -13.17 -2.19 23.39
CA THR A 134 -12.61 -2.18 22.02
C THR A 134 -12.65 -3.55 21.34
N LYS A 135 -12.74 -4.64 22.12
CA LYS A 135 -12.87 -6.01 21.62
C LYS A 135 -14.22 -6.27 20.93
N ASP A 136 -15.26 -5.57 21.36
CA ASP A 136 -16.63 -5.72 20.84
C ASP A 136 -16.81 -5.05 19.47
N MET A 137 -15.76 -4.39 18.95
CA MET A 137 -15.77 -3.60 17.72
C MET A 137 -14.76 -4.10 16.68
N LEU A 138 -14.09 -5.23 16.95
CA LEU A 138 -12.97 -5.70 16.13
C LEU A 138 -13.45 -6.20 14.77
N SER A 139 -14.60 -6.89 14.72
CA SER A 139 -15.20 -7.37 13.47
C SER A 139 -15.55 -6.22 12.54
N GLU A 140 -16.19 -5.18 13.06
CA GLU A 140 -16.68 -4.04 12.30
C GLU A 140 -15.49 -3.21 11.78
N LYS A 141 -14.50 -2.96 12.64
CA LYS A 141 -13.26 -2.29 12.23
C LYS A 141 -12.49 -3.08 11.18
N LYS A 142 -12.50 -4.41 11.25
CA LYS A 142 -11.88 -5.28 10.25
C LYS A 142 -12.57 -5.11 8.88
N GLN A 143 -13.91 -5.06 8.84
CA GLN A 143 -14.63 -4.81 7.57
C GLN A 143 -14.29 -3.45 6.97
N ILE A 144 -14.15 -2.40 7.79
CA ILE A 144 -13.72 -1.08 7.32
C ILE A 144 -12.31 -1.13 6.72
N ILE A 145 -11.39 -1.83 7.39
CA ILE A 145 -10.00 -1.98 6.93
C ILE A 145 -9.93 -2.78 5.62
N ASP A 146 -10.77 -3.79 5.42
CA ASP A 146 -10.78 -4.61 4.20
C ASP A 146 -11.04 -3.80 2.93
N VAL A 147 -11.77 -2.67 3.04
CA VAL A 147 -12.02 -1.76 1.92
C VAL A 147 -10.70 -1.24 1.33
N LYS A 148 -9.69 -0.95 2.16
CA LYS A 148 -8.37 -0.51 1.69
C LYS A 148 -7.74 -1.53 0.73
N SER A 149 -7.70 -2.80 1.14
CA SER A 149 -7.16 -3.88 0.30
C SER A 149 -7.97 -4.06 -0.98
N ALA A 150 -9.30 -3.93 -0.90
CA ALA A 150 -10.17 -4.06 -2.07
C ALA A 150 -10.00 -2.91 -3.08
N ILE A 151 -9.80 -1.68 -2.60
CA ILE A 151 -9.47 -0.52 -3.46
C ILE A 151 -8.15 -0.77 -4.17
N ASN A 152 -7.08 -1.10 -3.44
CA ASN A 152 -5.75 -1.35 -4.02
C ASN A 152 -5.82 -2.45 -5.09
N THR A 153 -6.44 -3.57 -4.75
CA THR A 153 -6.70 -4.70 -5.66
C THR A 153 -7.41 -4.26 -6.95
N THR A 154 -8.43 -3.41 -6.83
CA THR A 154 -9.20 -2.90 -7.98
C THR A 154 -8.36 -2.00 -8.88
N LEU A 155 -7.56 -1.11 -8.29
CA LEU A 155 -6.70 -0.18 -9.04
C LEU A 155 -5.54 -0.92 -9.72
N TYR A 156 -4.94 -1.91 -9.07
CA TYR A 156 -3.86 -2.70 -9.67
C TYR A 156 -4.39 -3.59 -10.81
N ALA A 157 -5.57 -4.20 -10.64
CA ALA A 157 -6.25 -4.94 -11.71
C ALA A 157 -6.55 -4.02 -12.90
N ALA A 158 -7.02 -2.80 -12.64
CA ALA A 158 -7.31 -1.80 -13.66
C ALA A 158 -6.06 -1.42 -14.47
N GLU A 159 -4.96 -1.14 -13.78
CA GLU A 159 -3.70 -0.79 -14.44
C GLU A 159 -3.19 -1.94 -15.32
N ARG A 160 -3.29 -3.19 -14.84
CA ARG A 160 -2.86 -4.37 -15.60
C ARG A 160 -3.73 -4.68 -16.82
N GLU A 161 -5.05 -4.55 -16.70
CA GLU A 161 -5.98 -4.98 -17.76
C GLU A 161 -6.17 -3.91 -18.85
N PHE A 162 -6.14 -2.62 -18.50
CA PHE A 162 -6.41 -1.53 -19.45
C PHE A 162 -5.49 -0.32 -19.30
N SER A 163 -4.30 -0.50 -18.71
CA SER A 163 -3.29 0.56 -18.58
C SER A 163 -3.82 1.82 -17.87
N PHE A 164 -4.70 1.62 -16.89
CA PHE A 164 -5.20 2.68 -16.04
C PHE A 164 -4.08 3.42 -15.29
N GLU A 165 -4.01 4.73 -15.41
CA GLU A 165 -2.98 5.52 -14.76
C GLU A 165 -3.37 5.86 -13.30
N ILE A 166 -2.99 5.00 -12.35
CA ILE A 166 -3.17 5.28 -10.91
C ILE A 166 -2.62 6.66 -10.50
N PRO A 167 -1.44 7.12 -10.99
CA PRO A 167 -0.93 8.46 -10.66
C PRO A 167 -1.87 9.61 -11.04
N GLU A 168 -2.65 9.45 -12.11
CA GLU A 168 -3.59 10.46 -12.57
C GLU A 168 -4.74 10.65 -11.59
N VAL A 169 -5.31 9.54 -11.09
CA VAL A 169 -6.36 9.59 -10.07
C VAL A 169 -5.88 10.28 -8.81
N VAL A 170 -4.67 9.92 -8.36
CA VAL A 170 -4.05 10.53 -7.18
C VAL A 170 -3.90 12.03 -7.39
N ARG A 171 -3.44 12.48 -8.58
CA ARG A 171 -3.31 13.90 -8.91
C ARG A 171 -4.66 14.63 -8.83
N VAL A 172 -5.70 14.09 -9.46
CA VAL A 172 -7.04 14.69 -9.43
C VAL A 172 -7.58 14.77 -8.00
N TRP A 173 -7.44 13.69 -7.22
CA TRP A 173 -7.86 13.67 -5.82
C TRP A 173 -7.11 14.72 -4.98
N THR A 174 -5.79 14.83 -5.15
CA THR A 174 -4.97 15.81 -4.42
C THR A 174 -5.40 17.24 -4.73
N GLN A 175 -5.67 17.56 -5.99
CA GLN A 175 -6.13 18.90 -6.39
C GLN A 175 -7.47 19.27 -5.76
N ASN A 176 -8.46 18.35 -5.78
CA ASN A 176 -9.77 18.59 -5.17
C ASN A 176 -9.68 18.68 -3.64
N THR A 177 -8.90 17.82 -3.02
CA THR A 177 -8.77 17.79 -1.55
C THR A 177 -8.01 19.01 -1.02
N LEU A 178 -7.06 19.54 -1.80
CA LEU A 178 -6.39 20.80 -1.53
C LEU A 178 -7.39 21.97 -1.57
N SER A 179 -8.27 22.04 -2.57
CA SER A 179 -9.30 23.09 -2.63
C SER A 179 -10.31 23.02 -1.48
N ASP A 180 -10.60 21.82 -1.00
CA ASP A 180 -11.56 21.59 0.09
C ASP A 180 -10.93 21.82 1.49
N GLY A 181 -9.63 22.12 1.57
CA GLY A 181 -8.94 22.34 2.85
C GLY A 181 -8.81 21.09 3.72
N MET A 182 -8.94 19.90 3.12
CA MET A 182 -8.93 18.61 3.82
C MET A 182 -7.53 17.99 3.97
N ILE A 183 -6.52 18.51 3.27
CA ILE A 183 -5.13 18.03 3.38
C ILE A 183 -4.39 18.66 4.57
N MET A 184 -3.31 18.00 5.02
CA MET A 184 -2.39 18.60 5.98
C MET A 184 -1.77 19.89 5.41
N PRO A 185 -1.52 20.92 6.25
CA PRO A 185 -1.02 22.20 5.78
C PRO A 185 0.29 22.07 5.02
N LEU A 186 0.44 22.86 3.96
CA LEU A 186 1.69 22.92 3.19
C LEU A 186 2.82 23.53 4.04
N PRO A 187 4.11 23.29 3.71
CA PRO A 187 5.24 23.81 4.49
C PRO A 187 5.18 25.31 4.77
N GLU A 188 4.73 26.11 3.79
CA GLU A 188 4.56 27.57 3.92
C GLU A 188 3.50 27.94 4.98
N GLU A 189 2.39 27.21 5.00
CA GLU A 189 1.33 27.40 6.00
C GLU A 189 1.77 26.94 7.38
N LEU A 190 2.56 25.86 7.46
CA LEU A 190 3.17 25.41 8.71
C LEU A 190 4.14 26.45 9.27
N GLN A 191 5.03 27.00 8.43
CA GLN A 191 5.94 28.07 8.82
C GLN A 191 5.19 29.29 9.37
N LYS A 192 4.11 29.69 8.69
CA LYS A 192 3.21 30.76 9.14
C LYS A 192 2.57 30.43 10.49
N ARG A 193 2.07 29.21 10.70
CA ARG A 193 1.48 28.76 11.99
C ARG A 193 2.50 28.70 13.11
N MET A 194 3.76 28.38 12.80
CA MET A 194 4.85 28.26 13.76
C MET A 194 5.54 29.59 14.05
N GLY A 195 5.12 30.69 13.42
CA GLY A 195 5.73 32.02 13.61
C GLY A 195 7.15 32.12 13.07
N VAL A 196 7.56 31.20 12.18
CA VAL A 196 8.86 31.23 11.50
C VAL A 196 8.66 31.99 10.21
N THR A 197 8.73 33.32 10.27
CA THR A 197 8.86 34.14 9.05
C THR A 197 10.28 33.99 8.52
N ALA A 198 10.39 33.67 7.23
CA ALA A 198 11.65 33.72 6.48
C ALA A 198 12.27 35.13 6.51
#